data_AF-A0A7W9JDL7-F1
#
_entry.id   AF-A0A7W9JDL7-F1
#
_cell.length_a   1.000
_cell.length_b   1.000
_cell.length_c   1.000
_cell.angle_alpha   90.00
_cell.angle_beta   90.00
_cell.angle_gamma   90.00
#
_symmetry.space_group_name_H-M   'P 1'
#
loop_
_entity.id
_entity.type
_entity.pdbx_description
1 polymer ?
#
loop_
_entity_poly.entity_id
_entity_poly.type
_entity_poly.pdbx_seq_one_letter_code
_entity_poly.pdbx_strand_id
1 'polypeptide(L)' 'MPGALREAVITLVGGVADRQVFYVSDWDDQRRAAERMGRTADEFCGWPLAYRPEAPGSNRWVWTGGADWPKARAERRAA' A
#
# COMPACT_ATOMS: atom_id res chain seq x y z
N MET A 1 36.36 -2.28 -2.24
CA MET A 1 35.13 -2.88 -1.68
C MET A 1 33.98 -1.90 -1.96
N PRO A 2 33.13 -2.11 -2.98
CA PRO A 2 31.93 -1.28 -3.10
C PRO A 2 31.00 -1.67 -1.94
N GLY A 3 30.76 -0.71 -1.04
CA GLY A 3 29.94 -0.88 0.13
C GLY A 3 28.52 -1.30 -0.25
N ALA A 4 27.94 -2.17 0.57
CA ALA A 4 26.59 -2.69 0.43
C ALA A 4 25.64 -1.60 -0.10
N LEU A 5 25.09 -1.84 -1.29
CA LEU A 5 23.92 -1.11 -1.80
C LEU A 5 22.89 -1.15 -0.68
N ARG A 6 22.77 -0.04 0.06
CA ARG A 6 21.71 0.14 1.05
C ARG A 6 20.41 0.03 0.26
N GLU A 7 19.78 -1.13 0.31
CA GLU A 7 18.49 -1.34 -0.33
C GLU A 7 17.58 -0.18 0.06
N ALA A 8 16.91 0.39 -0.94
CA ALA A 8 15.96 1.45 -0.69
C ALA A 8 14.90 0.93 0.28
N VAL A 9 14.57 1.75 1.28
CA VAL A 9 13.57 1.41 2.30
C VAL A 9 12.32 2.25 2.08
N ILE A 10 11.17 1.65 2.33
CA ILE A 10 9.87 2.32 2.33
C ILE A 10 9.46 2.56 3.78
N THR A 11 9.03 3.78 4.09
CA THR A 11 8.44 4.14 5.37
C THR A 11 6.95 4.35 5.20
N LEU A 12 6.17 3.60 5.96
CA LEU A 12 4.72 3.71 5.97
C LEU A 12 4.26 4.80 6.93
N VAL A 13 3.22 5.53 6.55
CA VAL A 13 2.70 6.68 7.30
C VAL A 13 1.18 6.60 7.35
N GLY A 14 0.61 6.65 8.55
CA GLY A 14 -0.80 6.41 8.81
C GLY A 14 -1.20 4.93 8.74
N GLY A 15 -2.47 4.64 9.01
CA GLY A 15 -3.02 3.28 8.88
C GLY A 15 -2.51 2.29 9.92
N VAL A 16 -2.68 1.00 9.60
CA VAL A 16 -2.42 -0.14 10.52
C VAL A 16 -0.92 -0.39 10.73
N ALA A 17 -0.07 0.14 9.85
CA ALA A 17 1.37 -0.08 9.84
C ALA A 17 2.16 1.23 9.88
N ASP A 18 1.60 2.26 10.53
CA ASP A 18 2.25 3.56 10.70
C ASP A 18 3.67 3.42 11.26
N ARG A 19 4.61 4.18 10.69
CA ARG A 19 6.04 4.23 11.03
C ARG A 19 6.80 2.91 10.84
N GLN A 20 6.19 1.88 10.27
CA GLN A 20 6.92 0.68 9.90
C GLN A 20 7.80 0.96 8.68
N VAL A 21 8.97 0.32 8.68
CA VAL A 21 9.98 0.46 7.62
C VAL A 21 10.20 -0.90 6.99
N PHE A 22 10.13 -0.97 5.67
CA PHE A 22 10.33 -2.17 4.86
C PHE A 22 11.45 -1.94 3.85
N TYR A 23 12.16 -2.99 3.44
CA TYR A 23 12.94 -2.91 2.21
C TYR A 23 11.99 -2.85 1.00
N VAL A 24 12.36 -2.14 -0.06
CA VAL A 24 11.55 -2.03 -1.29
C VAL A 24 11.23 -3.40 -1.88
N SER A 25 12.19 -4.32 -1.84
CA SER A 25 12.07 -5.70 -2.30
C SER A 25 10.98 -6.48 -1.54
N ASP A 26 11.06 -6.49 -0.20
CA ASP A 26 10.05 -7.12 0.67
C ASP A 26 8.66 -6.48 0.52
N TRP A 27 8.63 -5.15 0.38
CA TRP A 27 7.38 -4.41 0.20
C TRP A 27 6.70 -4.74 -1.12
N ASP A 28 7.46 -4.83 -2.21
CA ASP A 28 6.94 -5.23 -3.53
C ASP A 28 6.41 -6.67 -3.51
N ASP A 29 7.11 -7.60 -2.84
CA ASP A 29 6.64 -8.98 -2.70
C ASP A 29 5.33 -9.06 -1.90
N GLN A 30 5.22 -8.32 -0.78
CA GLN A 30 3.98 -8.24 -0.01
C GLN A 30 2.81 -7.66 -0.82
N ARG A 31 3.06 -6.61 -1.62
CA ARG A 31 2.04 -6.06 -2.51
C ARG A 31 1.60 -7.07 -3.56
N ARG A 32 2.53 -7.74 -4.24
CA ARG A 32 2.22 -8.81 -5.20
C ARG A 32 1.50 -9.98 -4.56
N ALA A 33 1.84 -10.33 -3.32
CA ALA A 33 1.14 -11.37 -2.57
C ALA A 33 -0.30 -10.95 -2.26
N ALA A 34 -0.53 -9.70 -1.83
CA ALA A 34 -1.87 -9.16 -1.60
C ALA A 34 -2.71 -9.10 -2.89
N GLU A 35 -2.10 -8.71 -4.03
CA GLU A 35 -2.73 -8.74 -5.35
C GLU A 35 -3.10 -10.17 -5.78
N ARG A 36 -2.20 -11.14 -5.58
CA ARG A 36 -2.44 -12.57 -5.88
C ARG A 36 -3.56 -13.18 -5.05
N MET A 37 -3.74 -12.74 -3.81
CA MET A 37 -4.82 -13.23 -2.93
C MET A 37 -6.20 -12.65 -3.26
N GLY A 38 -6.35 -11.87 -4.33
CA GLY A 38 -7.64 -11.28 -4.71
C GLY A 38 -8.16 -10.26 -3.69
N ARG A 39 -7.29 -9.72 -2.84
CA ARG A 39 -7.60 -8.58 -1.97
C ARG A 39 -7.56 -7.30 -2.80
N THR A 40 -8.43 -7.23 -3.80
CA THR A 40 -8.57 -6.08 -4.68
C THR A 40 -9.17 -4.90 -3.93
N ALA A 41 -8.87 -3.70 -4.41
CA ALA A 41 -9.23 -2.42 -3.81
C ALA A 41 -10.75 -2.19 -3.63
N ASP A 42 -11.60 -3.06 -4.17
CA ASP A 42 -13.07 -2.91 -4.21
C ASP A 42 -13.82 -3.63 -3.07
N GLU A 43 -13.27 -4.68 -2.44
CA GLU A 43 -13.99 -5.44 -1.39
C GLU A 43 -13.20 -5.61 -0.09
N PHE A 44 -11.88 -5.76 -0.15
CA PHE A 44 -11.00 -5.78 1.01
C PHE A 44 -9.62 -5.35 0.53
N CYS A 45 -9.34 -4.04 0.58
CA CYS A 45 -8.00 -3.56 0.25
C CYS A 45 -7.05 -4.14 1.31
N GLY A 46 -6.26 -5.15 0.93
CA GLY A 46 -5.21 -5.67 1.80
C GLY A 46 -4.34 -4.51 2.24
N TRP A 47 -3.97 -4.47 3.52
CA TRP A 47 -3.24 -3.33 4.09
C TRP A 47 -2.02 -2.86 3.27
N PRO A 48 -1.26 -3.69 2.51
CA PRO A 48 -0.16 -3.19 1.67
C PRO A 48 -0.63 -2.39 0.43
N LEU A 49 -1.81 -2.70 -0.09
CA LEU A 49 -2.39 -2.05 -1.28
C LEU A 49 -3.07 -0.73 -0.96
N ALA A 50 -3.41 -0.53 0.31
CA ALA A 50 -3.97 0.72 0.82
C ALA A 50 -2.90 1.81 1.02
N TYR A 51 -1.61 1.53 0.89
CA TYR A 51 -0.57 2.56 0.90
C TYR A 51 -0.19 2.96 -0.53
N ARG A 52 0.05 4.27 -0.72
CA ARG A 52 0.57 4.84 -1.97
C ARG A 52 1.80 5.69 -1.69
N PRO A 53 2.75 5.78 -2.63
CA PRO A 53 3.87 6.70 -2.48
C PRO A 53 3.34 8.14 -2.37
N GLU A 54 3.91 8.91 -1.44
CA GLU A 54 3.56 10.32 -1.22
C GLU A 54 3.82 11.18 -2.47
N ALA A 55 4.86 10.84 -3.22
CA ALA A 55 5.22 11.43 -4.50
C ALA A 55 5.90 10.38 -5.40
N PRO A 56 5.94 10.56 -6.73
CA PRO A 56 6.66 9.66 -7.63
C PRO A 56 8.12 9.48 -7.20
N GLY A 57 8.55 8.24 -6.99
CA GLY A 57 9.90 7.93 -6.51
C GLY A 57 10.14 8.16 -5.01
N SER A 58 9.10 8.51 -4.25
CA SER A 58 9.22 8.67 -2.80
C SER A 58 9.31 7.33 -2.09
N ASN A 59 10.24 7.27 -1.13
CA ASN A 59 10.36 6.20 -0.16
C ASN A 59 9.31 6.31 0.96
N ARG A 60 8.56 7.42 1.03
CA ARG A 60 7.50 7.61 2.00
C ARG A 60 6.17 7.21 1.38
N TRP A 61 5.48 6.28 2.02
CA TRP A 61 4.23 5.71 1.56
C TRP A 61 3.15 6.00 2.57
N VAL A 62 2.09 6.68 2.12
CA VAL A 62 1.01 7.16 2.96
C VAL A 62 -0.18 6.21 2.86
N TRP A 63 -0.80 5.96 4.00
CA TRP A 63 -2.03 5.20 4.08
C TRP A 63 -3.15 6.00 3.42
N THR A 64 -3.80 5.37 2.46
CA THR A 64 -4.94 5.92 1.71
C THR A 64 -6.24 5.14 1.99
N GLY A 65 -6.21 4.13 2.87
CA GLY A 65 -7.33 3.22 3.10
C GLY A 65 -8.43 3.77 4.01
N GLY A 66 -9.59 4.13 3.45
CA GLY A 66 -10.87 4.18 4.18
C GLY A 66 -11.33 5.53 4.75
N ALA A 67 -11.22 6.62 3.97
CA ALA A 67 -12.14 7.77 4.13
C ALA A 67 -13.00 7.98 2.87
N ASP A 68 -12.46 7.74 1.66
CA ASP A 68 -13.14 8.05 0.39
C ASP A 68 -12.80 7.09 -0.79
N TRP A 69 -12.95 5.76 -0.64
CA TRP A 69 -12.79 4.84 -1.78
C TRP A 69 -13.66 3.56 -1.71
N PRO A 70 -14.45 3.26 -2.75
CA PRO A 70 -15.50 4.09 -3.30
C PRO A 70 -16.85 3.81 -2.60
N LYS A 71 -17.53 4.86 -2.10
CA LYS A 71 -18.99 4.79 -1.82
C LYS A 71 -19.82 4.51 -3.09
N ALA A 72 -19.21 4.57 -4.28
CA ALA A 72 -19.90 4.61 -5.57
C ALA A 72 -20.49 3.28 -6.10
N ARG A 73 -20.36 2.15 -5.39
CA ARG A 73 -21.06 0.90 -5.77
C ARG A 73 -22.07 0.38 -4.76
N ALA A 74 -22.24 1.05 -3.61
CA ALA A 74 -23.32 0.73 -2.69
C ALA A 74 -24.68 1.34 -3.12
N GLU A 75 -24.67 2.44 -3.90
CA GLU A 75 -25.89 3.15 -4.29
C GLU A 75 -26.47 2.72 -5.66
N ARG A 76 -25.77 1.90 -6.44
CA ARG A 76 -26.25 1.40 -7.75
C ARG A 76 -27.06 0.09 -7.69
N ARG A 77 -27.40 -0.40 -6.50
CA ARG A 77 -28.24 -1.59 -6.30
C ARG A 77 -29.53 -1.30 -5.53
N ALA A 78 -29.88 -0.03 -5.37
CA ALA A 78 -31.11 0.44 -4.72
C ALA A 78 -31.99 1.31 -5.65
N ALA A 79 -31.82 1.19 -6.97
CA ALA A 79 -32.69 1.78 -7.98
C ALA A 79 -33.29 0.69 -8.86
#